data_AF-X1GA82-F1
#
_entry.id   AF-X1GA82-F1
#
_cell.length_a   1.000
_cell.length_b   1.000
_cell.length_c   1.000
_cell.angle_alpha   90.00
_cell.angle_beta   90.00
_cell.angle_gamma   90.00
#
_symmetry.space_group_name_H-M   'P 1'
#
loop_
_entity.id
_entity.type
_entity.pdbx_description
1 polymer ?
#
loop_
_entity_poly.entity_id
_entity_poly.type
_entity_poly.pdbx_seq_one_letter_code
_entity_poly.pdbx_strand_id
1 'polypeptide(L)' 'MAVLPIVKYGDPLLRKKAEMVTDIQAVADLLDDMFETMYEREGMGLSANQVGLDMNFAIIDISHEEEDEYPR' A
#
# COMPACT_ATOMS: atom_id res chain seq x y z
N MET A 1 -7.46 -3.94 12.78
CA MET A 1 -7.20 -3.53 11.40
C MET A 1 -8.27 -2.55 10.99
N ALA A 2 -7.87 -1.44 10.38
CA ALA A 2 -8.73 -0.35 9.96
C ALA A 2 -8.51 -0.04 8.47
N VAL A 3 -9.58 0.31 7.76
CA VAL A 3 -9.51 0.78 6.38
C VAL A 3 -9.09 2.26 6.37
N LEU A 4 -7.94 2.54 5.78
CA LEU A 4 -7.35 3.86 5.68
C LEU A 4 -7.94 4.65 4.49
N PRO A 5 -8.09 5.97 4.61
CA PRO A 5 -8.54 6.81 3.51
C PRO A 5 -7.48 6.89 2.39
N ILE A 6 -7.91 6.70 1.14
CA ILE A 6 -7.03 6.83 -0.02
C ILE A 6 -6.94 8.30 -0.46
N VAL A 7 -5.73 8.82 -0.42
CA VAL A 7 -5.35 10.12 -1.01
C VAL A 7 -5.58 10.07 -2.51
N LYS A 8 -6.24 11.09 -3.04
CA LYS A 8 -6.64 11.17 -4.45
C LYS A 8 -5.64 12.00 -5.26
N TYR A 9 -5.66 11.76 -6.57
CA TYR A 9 -4.83 12.49 -7.52
C TYR A 9 -4.97 14.00 -7.36
N GLY A 10 -3.84 14.70 -7.42
CA GLY A 10 -3.75 16.16 -7.22
C GLY A 10 -3.17 16.54 -5.87
N ASP A 11 -3.14 15.63 -4.90
CA ASP A 11 -2.48 15.87 -3.62
C ASP A 11 -0.94 15.98 -3.79
N PRO A 12 -0.29 17.06 -3.29
CA PRO A 12 1.16 17.21 -3.35
C PRO A 12 1.95 16.07 -2.71
N LEU A 13 1.39 15.38 -1.71
CA LEU A 13 2.01 14.25 -1.05
C LEU A 13 2.34 13.12 -2.04
N LEU A 14 1.48 12.89 -3.04
CA LEU A 14 1.69 11.85 -4.05
C LEU A 14 2.86 12.16 -5.01
N ARG A 15 3.36 13.41 -5.02
CA ARG A 15 4.53 13.84 -5.82
C ARG A 15 5.78 14.06 -4.97
N LYS A 16 5.63 14.12 -3.64
CA LYS A 16 6.73 14.28 -2.71
C LYS A 16 7.58 13.02 -2.69
N LYS A 17 8.90 13.18 -2.58
CA LYS A 17 9.81 12.07 -2.29
C LYS A 17 9.61 11.64 -0.83
N ALA A 18 9.21 10.40 -0.62
CA ALA A 18 8.92 9.87 0.70
C ALA A 18 10.19 9.71 1.56
N GLU A 19 10.02 9.87 2.87
CA GLU A 19 11.12 9.75 3.85
C GLU A 19 11.47 8.29 4.14
N MET A 20 12.76 8.00 4.29
CA MET A 20 13.23 6.63 4.57
C MET A 20 12.77 6.17 5.95
N VAL A 21 12.18 4.98 6.02
CA VAL A 21 11.86 4.31 7.29
C VAL A 21 13.13 3.69 7.85
N THR A 22 13.52 4.07 9.07
CA THR A 22 14.71 3.54 9.76
C THR A 22 14.38 2.48 10.81
N ASP A 23 13.14 2.46 11.30
CA ASP A 23 12.63 1.48 12.26
C ASP A 23 11.42 0.75 11.67
N ILE A 24 11.63 -0.50 11.25
CA ILE A 24 10.60 -1.33 10.64
C ILE A 24 9.57 -1.80 11.70
N GLN A 25 9.98 -1.95 12.96
CA GLN A 25 9.06 -2.40 14.00
C GLN A 25 8.00 -1.34 14.30
N ALA A 26 8.35 -0.06 14.14
CA ALA A 26 7.42 1.06 14.32
C ALA A 26 6.29 1.11 13.28
N VAL A 27 6.41 0.38 12.15
CA VAL A 27 5.39 0.36 11.09
C VAL A 27 4.66 -0.99 10.97
N ALA A 28 4.92 -1.95 11.86
CA ALA A 28 4.34 -3.29 11.77
C ALA A 28 2.80 -3.28 11.77
N ASP A 29 2.18 -2.60 12.75
CA ASP A 29 0.72 -2.48 12.85
C ASP A 29 0.10 -1.72 11.66
N LEU A 30 0.88 -0.83 11.03
CA LEU A 30 0.44 -0.07 9.87
C LEU A 30 0.41 -0.93 8.60
N LEU A 31 1.31 -1.92 8.48
CA LEU A 31 1.29 -2.85 7.34
C LEU A 31 -0.05 -3.60 7.28
N ASP A 32 -0.52 -4.05 8.43
CA ASP A 32 -1.81 -4.72 8.59
C ASP A 32 -2.97 -3.83 8.11
N ASP A 33 -3.05 -2.59 8.56
CA ASP A 33 -4.07 -1.62 8.11
C ASP A 33 -3.96 -1.34 6.60
N MET A 34 -2.74 -1.29 6.05
CA MET A 34 -2.53 -1.11 4.61
C MET A 34 -2.98 -2.32 3.80
N PHE A 35 -2.74 -3.55 4.25
CA PHE A 35 -3.22 -4.77 3.59
C PHE A 35 -4.74 -4.81 3.57
N GLU A 36 -5.38 -4.55 4.71
CA GLU A 36 -6.83 -4.47 4.80
C GLU A 36 -7.40 -3.42 3.83
N THR A 37 -6.77 -2.23 3.78
CA THR A 37 -7.16 -1.16 2.85
C THR A 37 -6.97 -1.58 1.39
N MET A 38 -5.90 -2.29 1.07
CA MET A 38 -5.61 -2.76 -0.29
C MET A 38 -6.66 -3.77 -0.75
N TYR A 39 -7.01 -4.75 0.08
CA TYR A 39 -8.02 -5.76 -0.23
C TYR A 39 -9.42 -5.14 -0.38
N GLU A 40 -9.82 -4.24 0.51
CA GLU A 40 -11.11 -3.50 0.43
C GLU A 40 -11.21 -2.64 -0.84
N ARG A 41 -10.07 -2.24 -1.42
CA ARG A 41 -10.00 -1.45 -2.65
C ARG A 41 -9.74 -2.28 -3.90
N GLU A 42 -9.72 -3.61 -3.78
CA GLU A 42 -9.44 -4.55 -4.87
C GLU A 42 -8.12 -4.20 -5.59
N GLY A 43 -7.12 -3.74 -4.84
CA GLY A 43 -5.80 -3.37 -5.35
C GLY A 43 -4.78 -4.51 -5.25
N MET A 44 -3.79 -4.50 -6.15
CA MET A 44 -2.63 -5.42 -6.07
C MET A 44 -1.48 -4.87 -5.22
N GLY A 45 -1.51 -3.59 -4.89
CA GLY A 45 -0.48 -2.94 -4.09
C GLY A 45 -0.91 -1.57 -3.60
N LEU A 46 -0.27 -1.13 -2.51
CA LEU A 46 -0.57 0.14 -1.84
C LEU A 46 0.70 0.73 -1.22
N SER A 47 1.00 2.00 -1.50
CA SER A 47 2.13 2.72 -0.91
C SER A 47 1.69 3.62 0.25
N ALA A 48 2.59 3.87 1.21
CA ALA A 48 2.24 4.62 2.42
C ALA A 48 1.74 6.06 2.11
N ASN A 49 2.28 6.71 1.08
CA ASN A 49 1.82 8.03 0.66
C ASN A 49 0.38 8.03 0.09
N GLN A 50 -0.11 6.90 -0.44
CA GLN A 50 -1.50 6.78 -0.88
C GLN A 50 -2.48 6.72 0.30
N VAL A 51 -2.02 6.45 1.51
CA VAL A 51 -2.81 6.51 2.76
C VAL A 51 -2.46 7.73 3.61
N GLY A 52 -1.79 8.73 3.04
CA GLY A 52 -1.51 10.00 3.72
C GLY A 52 -0.20 10.02 4.52
N LEU A 53 0.65 9.00 4.38
CA LEU A 53 1.87 8.86 5.16
C LEU A 53 3.12 9.12 4.32
N ASP A 54 3.96 10.05 4.77
CA ASP A 54 5.20 10.41 4.09
C ASP A 54 6.33 9.42 4.45
N MET A 55 6.16 8.16 4.06
CA MET A 55 7.07 7.06 4.39
C MET A 55 7.40 6.24 3.14
N ASN A 56 8.67 5.84 3.00
CA ASN A 56 9.17 5.16 1.81
C ASN A 56 9.06 3.64 1.94
N PHE A 57 7.84 3.13 1.86
CA PHE A 57 7.56 1.71 1.69
C PHE A 57 6.21 1.49 0.99
N ALA A 58 6.00 0.26 0.51
CA ALA A 58 4.76 -0.19 -0.09
C ALA A 58 4.55 -1.68 0.20
N ILE A 59 3.30 -2.11 0.10
CA ILE A 59 2.89 -3.52 0.10
C ILE A 59 2.41 -3.90 -1.29
N ILE A 60 2.58 -5.18 -1.63
CA ILE A 60 2.15 -5.77 -2.90
C ILE A 60 1.71 -7.21 -2.61
N ASP A 61 0.56 -7.61 -3.17
CA ASP A 61 0.10 -8.99 -3.21
C ASP A 61 -0.40 -9.32 -4.63
N ILE A 62 0.27 -10.29 -5.27
CA ILE A 62 -0.03 -10.76 -6.63
C ILE A 62 -0.56 -12.19 -6.64
N SER A 63 -0.88 -12.76 -5.47
CA SER A 63 -1.35 -14.15 -5.35
C SER A 63 -2.68 -14.40 -6.08
N HIS A 64 -3.45 -13.35 -6.35
CA HIS A 64 -4.71 -13.43 -7.10
C HIS A 64 -4.55 -13.69 -8.62
N GLU A 65 -3.35 -13.63 -9.19
CA GLU A 65 -3.14 -13.82 -10.65
C GLU A 65 -2.86 -15.28 -11.08
N GLU A 66 -2.74 -16.25 -10.17
CA GLU A 66 -2.30 -17.63 -10.50
C GLU A 66 -3.36 -18.61 -11.05
N GLU A 67 -4.51 -18.16 -11.60
CA GLU A 67 -5.50 -19.10 -12.17
C GLU A 67 -5.63 -19.14 -13.71
N ASP A 68 -5.07 -18.20 -14.50
CA ASP A 68 -5.48 -18.09 -15.92
C ASP A 68 -4.42 -17.94 -17.03
N GLU A 69 -3.11 -18.05 -16.78
CA GLU A 69 -2.14 -17.82 -17.87
C GLU A 69 -1.05 -18.89 -18.02
N TYR A 70 -1.43 -20.10 -18.45
CA TYR A 70 -0.71 -20.86 -19.48
C TYR A 70 -1.61 -21.96 -20.09
N PRO A 71 -2.26 -21.76 -21.25
CA PRO A 71 -2.67 -22.89 -22.07
C PRO A 71 -1.39 -23.56 -22.60
N ARG A 72 -1.14 -24.81 -22.19
CA ARG A 72 -0.12 -25.67 -22.81
C ARG A 72 -0.45 -25.95 -24.28
#